data_AF-A0A4Q2VCW9-F1
#
_entry.id   AF-A0A4Q2VCW9-F1
#
_cell.length_a   1.000
_cell.length_b   1.000
_cell.length_c   1.000
_cell.angle_alpha   90.00
_cell.angle_beta   90.00
_cell.angle_gamma   90.00
#
_symmetry.space_group_name_H-M   'P 1'
#
loop_
_entity.id
_entity.type
_entity.pdbx_description
1 polymer ?
#
loop_
_entity_poly.entity_id
_entity_poly.type
_entity_poly.pdbx_seq_one_letter_code
_entity_poly.pdbx_strand_id
1 'polypeptide(L)'
;MEDQTNTLVLQTHRRVTRSMVKNDVRDTKVIKVEKRKTAPRKVPTGVVLSASRIPPISKERFGLIQETVGRDLYKLLVAAVLWNRTRGSQARPVFQKLISRYPTPTHLAEACFSDLADLIRPIGLYNSRAARFIAFAKTWLEKPPNKSRRYRKLHYPLQGNGLDIGKDEVLDEDDVRQGWEVAQLPSLGPYAIDSYRIFHRDMLRGSADDWNGLNAVRGFEPEWKRVVPLDKELRAYLRWMWLKEGWIWNPETGGKIRASEERMERERNRSRSLSPEGFRVPRR
;
A
#
# COMPACT_ATOMS: atom_id res chain seq x y z
N MET A 1 36.11 34.50 14.80
CA MET A 1 34.75 33.96 14.78
C MET A 1 34.26 34.06 13.35
N GLU A 2 34.19 32.95 12.62
CA GLU A 2 33.37 32.80 11.42
C GLU A 2 33.27 31.31 11.09
N ASP A 3 32.08 30.87 10.71
CA ASP A 3 31.65 29.47 10.84
C ASP A 3 31.76 28.73 9.50
N GLN A 4 32.62 27.70 9.45
CA GLN A 4 32.82 26.89 8.25
C GLN A 4 31.71 25.82 8.12
N THR A 5 30.58 26.21 7.55
CA THR A 5 29.45 25.31 7.25
C THR A 5 29.76 24.38 6.05
N ASN A 6 30.46 23.29 6.35
CA ASN A 6 30.89 22.30 5.38
C ASN A 6 29.70 21.48 4.84
N THR A 7 29.22 21.82 3.64
CA THR A 7 28.00 21.21 3.07
C THR A 7 28.31 19.88 2.35
N LEU A 8 28.04 18.76 3.01
CA LEU A 8 28.18 17.41 2.44
C LEU A 8 27.13 17.11 1.38
N VAL A 9 27.49 17.31 0.10
CA VAL A 9 26.66 16.90 -1.05
C VAL A 9 26.76 15.39 -1.28
N LEU A 10 25.84 14.63 -0.69
CA LEU A 10 25.68 13.20 -0.95
C LEU A 10 25.10 12.94 -2.35
N GLN A 11 25.99 12.77 -3.33
CA GLN A 11 25.65 12.36 -4.69
C GLN A 11 25.04 10.94 -4.70
N THR A 12 23.73 10.85 -4.94
CA THR A 12 23.05 9.57 -5.12
C THR A 12 23.21 9.07 -6.56
N HIS A 13 24.25 8.24 -6.79
CA HIS A 13 24.45 7.56 -8.06
C HIS A 13 23.24 6.67 -8.41
N ARG A 14 22.46 7.10 -9.41
CA ARG A 14 21.34 6.33 -9.95
C ARG A 14 21.85 5.20 -10.84
N ARG A 15 21.32 3.97 -10.66
CA ARG A 15 21.46 2.90 -11.65
C ARG A 15 20.76 3.30 -12.95
N VAL A 16 21.55 3.47 -14.01
CA VAL A 16 21.04 3.50 -15.40
C VAL A 16 20.81 2.07 -15.85
N THR A 17 19.59 1.76 -16.29
CA THR A 17 19.27 0.47 -16.94
C THR A 17 19.54 0.54 -18.44
N ARG A 18 20.00 -0.56 -19.02
CA ARG A 18 20.60 -0.71 -20.37
C ARG A 18 19.65 -0.52 -21.57
N SER A 19 18.61 0.31 -21.47
CA SER A 19 17.56 0.49 -22.50
C SER A 19 17.37 1.95 -22.95
N MET A 20 18.38 2.82 -22.78
CA MET A 20 18.29 4.25 -23.10
C MET A 20 19.52 4.77 -23.90
N VAL A 21 19.79 4.13 -25.04
CA VAL A 21 20.68 4.53 -26.15
C VAL A 21 20.11 3.80 -27.38
N LYS A 22 19.79 4.35 -28.56
CA LYS A 22 20.00 5.67 -29.20
C LYS A 22 18.77 6.03 -30.09
N ASN A 23 18.74 7.23 -30.66
CA ASN A 23 17.66 7.75 -31.53
C ASN A 23 17.70 7.21 -32.98
N ASP A 24 16.58 7.43 -33.71
CA ASP A 24 16.43 7.89 -35.12
C ASP A 24 15.46 7.05 -35.98
N VAL A 25 14.64 7.60 -36.92
CA VAL A 25 14.14 8.99 -37.15
C VAL A 25 12.88 8.96 -38.06
N ARG A 26 12.03 10.02 -38.04
CA ARG A 26 10.91 10.36 -39.00
C ARG A 26 9.91 9.26 -39.42
N ASP A 27 8.63 9.47 -39.13
CA ASP A 27 7.68 9.86 -40.20
C ASP A 27 6.36 10.44 -39.66
N THR A 28 5.92 11.58 -40.20
CA THR A 28 4.71 12.30 -39.78
C THR A 28 3.53 12.02 -40.71
N LYS A 29 2.48 11.34 -40.19
CA LYS A 29 1.14 11.37 -40.80
C LYS A 29 0.12 12.01 -39.86
N VAL A 30 -0.41 13.15 -40.27
CA VAL A 30 -1.45 13.89 -39.54
C VAL A 30 -2.81 13.23 -39.78
N ILE A 31 -3.30 12.47 -38.81
CA ILE A 31 -4.68 11.94 -38.83
C ILE A 31 -5.59 12.93 -38.09
N LYS A 32 -6.44 13.65 -38.82
CA LYS A 32 -7.54 14.43 -38.25
C LYS A 32 -8.57 13.47 -37.65
N VAL A 33 -8.60 13.35 -36.32
CA VAL A 33 -9.68 12.64 -35.60
C VAL A 33 -10.68 13.66 -35.07
N GLU A 34 -11.88 13.67 -35.65
CA GLU A 34 -12.97 14.52 -35.18
C GLU A 34 -13.44 14.10 -33.78
N LYS A 35 -13.49 15.06 -32.85
CA LYS A 35 -13.95 14.82 -31.47
C LYS A 35 -15.48 14.72 -31.40
N ARG A 36 -16.04 13.55 -31.70
CA ARG A 36 -17.43 13.22 -31.33
C ARG A 36 -17.59 13.32 -29.81
N LYS A 37 -18.36 14.31 -29.34
CA LYS A 37 -18.74 14.48 -27.93
C LYS A 37 -19.67 13.32 -27.52
N THR A 38 -19.15 12.32 -26.83
CA THR A 38 -19.97 11.28 -26.21
C THR A 38 -20.48 11.73 -24.84
N ALA A 39 -21.77 11.51 -24.58
CA ALA A 39 -22.39 11.87 -23.30
C ALA A 39 -21.76 11.07 -22.13
N PRO A 40 -21.69 11.64 -20.92
CA PRO A 40 -21.07 10.96 -19.78
C PRO A 40 -21.92 9.75 -19.35
N ARG A 41 -21.40 8.53 -19.57
CA ARG A 41 -21.98 7.29 -19.05
C ARG A 41 -22.10 7.38 -17.52
N LYS A 42 -23.32 7.25 -17.00
CA LYS A 42 -23.56 7.04 -15.56
C LYS A 42 -22.84 5.76 -15.13
N VAL A 43 -22.01 5.83 -14.09
CA VAL A 43 -21.29 4.67 -13.55
C VAL A 43 -22.23 3.90 -12.62
N PRO A 44 -22.36 2.56 -12.74
CA PRO A 44 -23.21 1.79 -11.83
C PRO A 44 -22.76 1.88 -10.37
N THR A 45 -23.72 1.97 -9.47
CA THR A 45 -23.51 1.92 -8.02
C THR A 45 -22.83 0.59 -7.65
N GLY A 46 -21.66 0.65 -7.02
CA GLY A 46 -20.86 -0.54 -6.67
C GLY A 46 -19.55 -0.73 -7.47
N VAL A 47 -19.31 0.06 -8.53
CA VAL A 47 -18.00 0.05 -9.21
C VAL A 47 -16.96 0.77 -8.35
N VAL A 48 -16.18 -0.01 -7.59
CA VAL A 48 -15.05 0.51 -6.82
C VAL A 48 -13.99 1.06 -7.77
N LEU A 49 -13.68 2.36 -7.60
CA LEU A 49 -12.70 3.05 -8.42
C LEU A 49 -11.29 2.48 -8.16
N SER A 50 -10.50 2.31 -9.24
CA SER A 50 -9.04 2.24 -9.13
C SER A 50 -8.53 3.56 -8.52
N ALA A 51 -7.42 3.57 -7.76
CA ALA A 51 -6.85 4.81 -7.21
C ALA A 51 -6.40 5.83 -8.27
N SER A 52 -6.47 5.43 -9.56
CA SER A 52 -6.63 6.30 -10.72
C SER A 52 -7.72 7.39 -10.58
N ARG A 53 -8.58 7.36 -9.55
CA ARG A 53 -9.56 8.39 -9.22
C ARG A 53 -9.64 8.65 -7.70
N ILE A 54 -8.83 9.58 -7.19
CA ILE A 54 -8.83 10.01 -5.79
C ILE A 54 -10.16 10.74 -5.48
N PRO A 55 -10.98 10.26 -4.53
CA PRO A 55 -12.29 10.87 -4.24
C PRO A 55 -12.18 12.19 -3.46
N PRO A 56 -13.24 13.01 -3.42
CA PRO A 56 -13.33 14.18 -2.54
C PRO A 56 -13.02 13.86 -1.07
N ILE A 57 -12.51 14.85 -0.32
CA ILE A 57 -12.22 14.69 1.12
C ILE A 57 -13.49 14.48 1.97
N SER A 58 -14.64 14.91 1.46
CA SER A 58 -15.98 14.68 2.04
C SER A 58 -16.48 13.24 1.91
N LYS A 59 -15.76 12.33 1.23
CA LYS A 59 -16.09 10.91 1.21
C LYS A 59 -15.54 10.19 2.44
N GLU A 60 -16.30 9.22 2.94
CA GLU A 60 -15.89 8.36 4.06
C GLU A 60 -14.76 7.40 3.65
N ARG A 61 -14.83 6.87 2.42
CA ARG A 61 -13.94 5.82 1.90
C ARG A 61 -13.24 6.23 0.61
N PHE A 62 -12.04 5.72 0.40
CA PHE A 62 -11.22 5.97 -0.78
C PHE A 62 -11.54 4.99 -1.94
N GLY A 63 -11.76 3.71 -1.62
CA GLY A 63 -11.98 2.61 -2.58
C GLY A 63 -10.89 1.52 -2.59
N LEU A 64 -9.94 1.54 -1.66
CA LEU A 64 -8.96 0.46 -1.55
C LEU A 64 -9.62 -0.82 -1.01
N ILE A 65 -9.15 -1.99 -1.45
CA ILE A 65 -9.65 -3.27 -0.89
C ILE A 65 -9.30 -3.38 0.60
N GLN A 66 -8.17 -2.81 1.00
CA GLN A 66 -7.72 -2.71 2.38
C GLN A 66 -8.73 -2.01 3.31
N GLU A 67 -9.52 -1.04 2.83
CA GLU A 67 -10.57 -0.41 3.66
C GLU A 67 -11.77 -1.34 3.92
N THR A 68 -11.92 -2.40 3.12
CA THR A 68 -12.96 -3.43 3.31
C THR A 68 -12.46 -4.57 4.18
N VAL A 69 -11.22 -5.02 3.97
CA VAL A 69 -10.66 -6.20 4.66
C VAL A 69 -9.76 -5.85 5.84
N GLY A 70 -9.45 -4.58 6.08
CA GLY A 70 -8.42 -4.13 7.01
C GLY A 70 -8.61 -4.56 8.47
N ARG A 71 -9.85 -4.80 8.91
CA ARG A 71 -10.15 -5.34 10.25
C ARG A 71 -9.83 -6.83 10.42
N ASP A 72 -9.50 -7.54 9.35
CA ASP A 72 -9.14 -8.96 9.35
C ASP A 72 -7.72 -9.12 8.78
N LEU A 73 -6.75 -9.40 9.66
CA LEU A 73 -5.34 -9.46 9.29
C LEU A 73 -5.05 -10.52 8.22
N TYR A 74 -5.75 -11.65 8.28
CA TYR A 74 -5.57 -12.75 7.33
C TYR A 74 -6.07 -12.33 5.95
N LYS A 75 -7.30 -11.80 5.85
CA LYS A 75 -7.86 -11.30 4.59
C LYS A 75 -7.03 -10.13 4.03
N LEU A 76 -6.54 -9.22 4.87
CA LEU A 76 -5.67 -8.11 4.48
C LEU A 76 -4.35 -8.59 3.86
N LEU A 77 -3.66 -9.52 4.52
CA LEU A 77 -2.37 -10.03 4.04
C LEU A 77 -2.52 -10.94 2.81
N VAL A 78 -3.58 -11.77 2.74
CA VAL A 78 -3.89 -12.54 1.54
C VAL A 78 -4.17 -11.62 0.34
N ALA A 79 -4.95 -10.54 0.53
CA ALA A 79 -5.16 -9.53 -0.51
C ALA A 79 -3.84 -8.88 -0.94
N ALA A 80 -2.98 -8.50 0.00
CA ALA A 80 -1.70 -7.89 -0.31
C ALA A 80 -0.77 -8.83 -1.10
N VAL A 81 -0.74 -10.14 -0.76
CA VAL A 81 0.03 -11.14 -1.50
C VAL A 81 -0.52 -11.34 -2.92
N LEU A 82 -1.84 -11.41 -3.09
CA LEU A 82 -2.50 -11.66 -4.39
C LEU A 82 -2.35 -10.48 -5.37
N TRP A 83 -2.26 -9.24 -4.88
CA TRP A 83 -2.12 -8.03 -5.71
C TRP A 83 -0.71 -7.83 -6.28
N ASN A 84 0.30 -8.57 -5.82
CA ASN A 84 1.68 -8.46 -6.31
C ASN A 84 1.75 -8.70 -7.83
N ARG A 85 1.96 -7.63 -8.61
CA ARG A 85 2.00 -7.63 -10.10
C ARG A 85 0.67 -7.97 -10.79
N THR A 86 -0.49 -7.86 -10.11
CA THR A 86 -1.82 -8.04 -10.72
C THR A 86 -2.69 -6.79 -10.55
N ARG A 87 -3.46 -6.43 -11.59
CA ARG A 87 -4.41 -5.32 -11.53
C ARG A 87 -5.58 -5.70 -10.60
N GLY A 88 -5.95 -4.80 -9.69
CA GLY A 88 -7.01 -5.06 -8.71
C GLY A 88 -8.36 -5.48 -9.30
N SER A 89 -8.73 -5.01 -10.49
CA SER A 89 -9.96 -5.45 -11.18
C SER A 89 -9.97 -6.94 -11.52
N GLN A 90 -8.80 -7.55 -11.77
CA GLN A 90 -8.64 -8.98 -12.06
C GLN A 90 -8.43 -9.80 -10.77
N ALA A 91 -7.73 -9.23 -9.78
CA ALA A 91 -7.51 -9.90 -8.50
C ALA A 91 -8.77 -9.99 -7.61
N ARG A 92 -9.70 -9.02 -7.68
CA ARG A 92 -10.92 -9.00 -6.83
C ARG A 92 -11.79 -10.27 -6.97
N PRO A 93 -12.19 -10.74 -8.16
CA PRO A 93 -12.97 -11.97 -8.28
C PRO A 93 -12.25 -13.21 -7.74
N VAL A 94 -10.93 -13.33 -7.99
CA VAL A 94 -10.10 -14.43 -7.49
C VAL A 94 -10.00 -14.40 -5.97
N PHE A 95 -9.80 -13.21 -5.38
CA PHE A 95 -9.75 -13.02 -3.92
C PHE A 95 -11.05 -13.45 -3.23
N GLN A 96 -12.21 -13.07 -3.77
CA GLN A 96 -13.50 -13.46 -3.19
C GLN A 96 -13.69 -14.99 -3.23
N LYS A 97 -13.32 -15.64 -4.34
CA LYS A 97 -13.33 -17.12 -4.43
C LYS A 97 -12.36 -17.76 -3.44
N LEU A 98 -11.14 -17.20 -3.32
CA LEU A 98 -10.10 -17.71 -2.43
C LEU A 98 -10.53 -17.63 -0.97
N ILE A 99 -10.96 -16.47 -0.49
CA ILE A 99 -11.38 -16.29 0.91
C ILE A 99 -12.69 -17.03 1.23
N SER A 100 -13.59 -17.21 0.25
CA SER A 100 -14.78 -18.06 0.43
C SER A 100 -14.40 -19.53 0.61
N ARG A 101 -13.45 -20.05 -0.18
CA ARG A 101 -13.00 -21.45 -0.11
C ARG A 101 -12.01 -21.73 1.03
N TYR A 102 -11.19 -20.74 1.40
CA TYR A 102 -10.14 -20.85 2.41
C TYR A 102 -10.25 -19.69 3.43
N PRO A 103 -11.29 -19.70 4.30
CA PRO A 103 -11.64 -18.56 5.14
C PRO A 103 -10.67 -18.31 6.31
N THR A 104 -9.82 -19.28 6.67
CA THR A 104 -8.83 -19.17 7.75
C THR A 104 -7.45 -19.66 7.29
N PRO A 105 -6.36 -19.32 8.02
CA PRO A 105 -5.03 -19.88 7.76
C PRO A 105 -5.01 -21.41 7.73
N THR A 106 -5.78 -22.11 8.57
CA THR A 106 -5.87 -23.58 8.59
C THR A 106 -6.30 -24.14 7.24
N HIS A 107 -7.45 -23.66 6.72
CA HIS A 107 -7.97 -24.07 5.42
C HIS A 107 -6.97 -23.82 4.28
N LEU A 108 -6.20 -22.72 4.34
CA LEU A 108 -5.22 -22.38 3.31
C LEU A 108 -3.90 -23.18 3.43
N ALA A 109 -3.55 -23.64 4.64
CA ALA A 109 -2.39 -24.49 4.89
C ALA A 109 -2.64 -25.95 4.43
N GLU A 110 -3.88 -26.40 4.53
CA GLU A 110 -4.38 -27.71 4.11
C GLU A 110 -4.85 -27.74 2.64
N ALA A 111 -4.86 -26.59 1.96
CA ALA A 111 -5.34 -26.47 0.59
C ALA A 111 -4.58 -27.36 -0.38
N CYS A 112 -5.32 -28.16 -1.15
CA CYS A 112 -4.76 -28.91 -2.28
C CYS A 112 -4.09 -27.95 -3.28
N PHE A 113 -2.84 -28.26 -3.66
CA PHE A 113 -2.03 -27.38 -4.49
C PHE A 113 -2.65 -27.13 -5.88
N SER A 114 -3.15 -28.19 -6.55
CA SER A 114 -3.80 -28.08 -7.87
C SER A 114 -5.01 -27.16 -7.83
N ASP A 115 -5.88 -27.36 -6.85
CA ASP A 115 -7.11 -26.62 -6.66
C ASP A 115 -6.87 -25.13 -6.42
N LEU A 116 -5.88 -24.80 -5.59
CA LEU A 116 -5.49 -23.43 -5.32
C LEU A 116 -4.79 -22.79 -6.54
N ALA A 117 -3.96 -23.57 -7.25
CA ALA A 117 -3.33 -23.14 -8.49
C ALA A 117 -4.39 -22.83 -9.57
N ASP A 118 -5.43 -23.67 -9.72
CA ASP A 118 -6.50 -23.47 -10.70
C ASP A 118 -7.41 -22.30 -10.35
N LEU A 119 -7.70 -22.08 -9.07
CA LEU A 119 -8.40 -20.89 -8.59
C LEU A 119 -7.63 -19.60 -8.92
N ILE A 120 -6.29 -19.62 -8.85
CA ILE A 120 -5.43 -18.46 -9.12
C ILE A 120 -5.06 -18.33 -10.61
N ARG A 121 -5.19 -19.39 -11.41
CA ARG A 121 -4.84 -19.46 -12.85
C ARG A 121 -5.21 -18.22 -13.67
N PRO A 122 -6.42 -17.61 -13.54
CA PRO A 122 -6.83 -16.44 -14.33
C PRO A 122 -5.96 -15.18 -14.16
N ILE A 123 -5.21 -15.05 -13.06
CA ILE A 123 -4.39 -13.84 -12.77
C ILE A 123 -2.88 -14.07 -12.92
N GLY A 124 -2.47 -15.22 -13.47
CA GLY A 124 -1.08 -15.57 -13.72
C GLY A 124 -0.25 -15.90 -12.47
N LEU A 125 0.98 -16.35 -12.69
CA LEU A 125 1.94 -16.78 -11.65
C LEU A 125 1.36 -17.84 -10.69
N TYR A 126 0.41 -18.64 -11.16
CA TYR A 126 -0.50 -19.39 -10.31
C TYR A 126 0.19 -20.48 -9.47
N ASN A 127 1.06 -21.30 -10.07
CA ASN A 127 1.85 -22.31 -9.34
C ASN A 127 2.70 -21.68 -8.22
N SER A 128 3.43 -20.60 -8.53
CA SER A 128 4.29 -19.93 -7.55
C SER A 128 3.48 -19.20 -6.47
N ARG A 129 2.27 -18.71 -6.78
CA ARG A 129 1.35 -18.12 -5.81
C ARG A 129 0.70 -19.16 -4.91
N ALA A 130 0.23 -20.29 -5.45
CA ALA A 130 -0.34 -21.38 -4.67
C ALA A 130 0.67 -21.93 -3.66
N ALA A 131 1.90 -22.24 -4.09
CA ALA A 131 2.98 -22.65 -3.19
C ALA A 131 3.26 -21.60 -2.10
N ARG A 132 3.30 -20.31 -2.49
CA ARG A 132 3.54 -19.19 -1.57
C ARG A 132 2.41 -18.97 -0.57
N PHE A 133 1.16 -19.23 -0.93
CA PHE A 133 0.01 -19.15 -0.04
C PHE A 133 -0.02 -20.30 0.97
N ILE A 134 0.25 -21.53 0.54
CA ILE A 134 0.36 -22.69 1.44
C ILE A 134 1.52 -22.49 2.42
N ALA A 135 2.69 -22.05 1.95
CA ALA A 135 3.83 -21.74 2.82
C ALA A 135 3.52 -20.59 3.80
N PHE A 136 2.88 -19.51 3.33
CA PHE A 136 2.41 -18.40 4.17
C PHE A 136 1.45 -18.88 5.27
N ALA A 137 0.50 -19.74 4.93
CA ALA A 137 -0.48 -20.27 5.85
C ALA A 137 0.14 -21.22 6.88
N LYS A 138 1.06 -22.10 6.48
CA LYS A 138 1.81 -22.97 7.40
C LYS A 138 2.65 -22.15 8.39
N THR A 139 3.43 -21.17 7.91
CA THR A 139 4.18 -20.27 8.80
C THR A 139 3.27 -19.46 9.72
N TRP A 140 2.04 -19.13 9.30
CA TRP A 140 1.06 -18.48 10.17
C TRP A 140 0.62 -19.39 11.32
N LEU A 141 0.37 -20.68 11.07
CA LEU A 141 -0.02 -21.62 12.12
C LEU A 141 1.13 -21.86 13.12
N GLU A 142 2.37 -21.97 12.63
CA GLU A 142 3.57 -22.14 13.45
C GLU A 142 3.92 -20.87 14.26
N LYS A 143 3.86 -19.70 13.63
CA LYS A 143 4.31 -18.41 14.19
C LYS A 143 3.26 -17.31 13.93
N PRO A 144 2.07 -17.42 14.55
CA PRO A 144 0.98 -16.47 14.30
C PRO A 144 1.39 -15.03 14.66
N PRO A 145 0.97 -14.04 13.86
CA PRO A 145 1.18 -12.62 14.17
C PRO A 145 0.70 -12.28 15.59
N ASN A 146 1.56 -11.58 16.32
CA ASN A 146 1.36 -11.30 17.75
C ASN A 146 2.06 -9.99 18.09
N LYS A 147 1.42 -9.12 18.89
CA LYS A 147 1.95 -7.80 19.27
C LYS A 147 3.31 -7.85 19.99
N SER A 148 3.58 -8.96 20.67
CA SER A 148 4.76 -9.19 21.51
C SER A 148 5.94 -9.83 20.78
N ARG A 149 5.84 -10.02 19.46
CA ARG A 149 6.91 -10.62 18.64
C ARG A 149 7.05 -9.87 17.32
N ARG A 150 8.15 -9.15 17.16
CA ARG A 150 8.52 -8.43 15.92
C ARG A 150 9.69 -9.14 15.25
N TYR A 151 9.66 -9.16 13.92
CA TYR A 151 10.69 -9.79 13.09
C TYR A 151 11.30 -8.78 12.13
N ARG A 152 12.59 -8.98 11.78
CA ARG A 152 13.28 -8.08 10.86
C ARG A 152 12.66 -8.10 9.46
N LYS A 153 12.74 -6.96 8.75
CA LYS A 153 12.59 -6.93 7.30
C LYS A 153 13.79 -6.22 6.68
N LEU A 154 14.64 -6.99 6.01
CA LEU A 154 15.84 -6.46 5.35
C LEU A 154 15.50 -5.33 4.37
N HIS A 155 16.20 -4.21 4.52
CA HIS A 155 16.09 -3.00 3.70
C HIS A 155 14.66 -2.41 3.67
N TYR A 156 13.93 -2.51 4.78
CA TYR A 156 12.63 -1.87 4.96
C TYR A 156 12.51 -1.29 6.38
N PRO A 157 12.05 -0.03 6.53
CA PRO A 157 11.51 0.85 5.49
C PRO A 157 12.59 1.50 4.61
N LEU A 158 13.83 1.62 5.09
CA LEU A 158 14.95 2.22 4.36
C LEU A 158 16.06 1.18 4.07
N GLN A 159 16.92 1.53 3.11
CA GLN A 159 18.08 0.72 2.74
C GLN A 159 19.05 0.61 3.93
N GLY A 160 19.13 -0.60 4.52
CA GLY A 160 20.05 -0.92 5.62
C GLY A 160 19.35 -1.37 6.90
N ASN A 161 18.04 -1.09 7.07
CA ASN A 161 17.29 -1.57 8.24
C ASN A 161 17.27 -3.10 8.30
N GLY A 162 17.38 -3.64 9.52
CA GLY A 162 17.30 -5.07 9.81
C GLY A 162 18.56 -5.87 9.50
N LEU A 163 19.68 -5.21 9.16
CA LEU A 163 21.00 -5.86 9.07
C LEU A 163 21.58 -6.19 10.45
N ASP A 164 21.15 -5.43 11.47
CA ASP A 164 21.47 -5.48 12.90
C ASP A 164 20.68 -6.56 13.69
N ILE A 165 19.85 -7.33 13.00
CA ILE A 165 18.97 -8.36 13.58
C ILE A 165 19.26 -9.68 12.88
N GLY A 166 19.37 -10.78 13.61
CA GLY A 166 19.55 -12.14 13.12
C GLY A 166 18.37 -12.64 12.27
N LYS A 167 18.61 -13.69 11.47
CA LYS A 167 17.58 -14.24 10.56
C LYS A 167 16.35 -14.74 11.31
N ASP A 168 16.58 -15.44 12.40
CA ASP A 168 15.56 -16.12 13.19
C ASP A 168 15.43 -15.50 14.60
N GLU A 169 16.05 -14.33 14.81
CA GLU A 169 15.93 -13.50 16.01
C GLU A 169 14.53 -12.86 16.08
N VAL A 170 13.97 -12.83 17.29
CA VAL A 170 12.65 -12.26 17.58
C VAL A 170 12.85 -11.10 18.54
N LEU A 171 12.37 -9.92 18.17
CA LEU A 171 12.34 -8.77 19.07
C LEU A 171 11.03 -8.80 19.87
N ASP A 172 11.11 -8.50 21.16
CA ASP A 172 9.96 -8.42 22.08
C ASP A 172 9.20 -7.08 21.91
N GLU A 173 8.51 -6.58 22.95
CA GLU A 173 7.85 -5.26 22.93
C GLU A 173 8.77 -4.10 23.31
N ASP A 174 9.79 -4.35 24.14
CA ASP A 174 10.67 -3.33 24.74
C ASP A 174 11.91 -3.04 23.88
N ASP A 175 12.27 -3.95 22.96
CA ASP A 175 13.39 -3.78 22.04
C ASP A 175 13.25 -2.52 21.17
N VAL A 176 14.24 -1.63 21.26
CA VAL A 176 14.28 -0.35 20.53
C VAL A 176 14.46 -0.52 19.01
N ARG A 177 14.92 -1.69 18.54
CA ARG A 177 15.15 -1.98 17.12
C ARG A 177 13.84 -2.14 16.35
N GLN A 178 13.89 -1.86 15.06
CA GLN A 178 12.70 -1.88 14.22
C GLN A 178 12.43 -3.27 13.62
N GLY A 179 11.24 -3.80 13.90
CA GLY A 179 10.72 -5.03 13.33
C GLY A 179 9.20 -5.01 13.24
N TRP A 180 8.63 -6.04 12.62
CA TRP A 180 7.20 -6.08 12.28
C TRP A 180 6.59 -7.42 12.67
N GLU A 181 5.38 -7.37 13.21
CA GLU A 181 4.65 -8.50 13.80
C GLU A 181 4.20 -9.57 12.78
N VAL A 182 4.39 -9.27 11.49
CA VAL A 182 4.02 -10.10 10.33
C VAL A 182 5.21 -10.45 9.44
N ALA A 183 6.41 -9.91 9.67
CA ALA A 183 7.54 -10.04 8.75
C ALA A 183 8.16 -11.45 8.67
N GLN A 184 7.87 -12.32 9.63
CA GLN A 184 8.16 -13.76 9.57
C GLN A 184 7.41 -14.49 8.44
N LEU A 185 6.24 -13.97 8.04
CA LEU A 185 5.40 -14.63 7.05
C LEU A 185 6.07 -14.55 5.66
N PRO A 186 6.31 -15.68 4.99
CA PRO A 186 6.92 -15.67 3.67
C PRO A 186 6.02 -14.91 2.69
N SER A 187 6.61 -14.44 1.60
CA SER A 187 5.94 -13.67 0.55
C SER A 187 5.56 -12.22 0.87
N LEU A 188 5.63 -11.76 2.13
CA LEU A 188 5.33 -10.37 2.45
C LEU A 188 6.49 -9.44 2.02
N GLY A 189 6.22 -8.60 1.02
CA GLY A 189 7.10 -7.50 0.61
C GLY A 189 6.73 -6.16 1.27
N PRO A 190 7.49 -5.07 0.98
CA PRO A 190 7.20 -3.73 1.51
C PRO A 190 5.73 -3.32 1.41
N TYR A 191 5.09 -3.49 0.24
CA TYR A 191 3.67 -3.17 0.03
C TYR A 191 2.71 -3.87 1.02
N ALA A 192 3.01 -5.12 1.41
CA ALA A 192 2.16 -5.87 2.35
C ALA A 192 2.39 -5.41 3.78
N ILE A 193 3.63 -5.06 4.15
CA ILE A 193 3.96 -4.51 5.46
C ILE A 193 3.43 -3.08 5.59
N ASP A 194 3.54 -2.26 4.55
CA ASP A 194 2.87 -0.94 4.47
C ASP A 194 1.35 -1.08 4.61
N SER A 195 0.73 -2.03 3.91
CA SER A 195 -0.71 -2.30 4.05
C SER A 195 -1.08 -2.72 5.48
N TYR A 196 -0.29 -3.58 6.11
CA TYR A 196 -0.47 -3.95 7.51
C TYR A 196 -0.33 -2.75 8.46
N ARG A 197 0.73 -1.95 8.31
CA ARG A 197 0.99 -0.73 9.10
C ARG A 197 -0.12 0.31 8.95
N ILE A 198 -0.63 0.52 7.74
CA ILE A 198 -1.68 1.51 7.48
C ILE A 198 -3.06 1.03 7.96
N PHE A 199 -3.39 -0.25 7.86
CA PHE A 199 -4.77 -0.72 8.00
C PHE A 199 -5.04 -1.70 9.16
N HIS A 200 -4.01 -2.22 9.85
CA HIS A 200 -4.23 -3.22 10.91
C HIS A 200 -3.28 -3.18 12.12
N ARG A 201 -2.09 -2.59 12.01
CA ARG A 201 -1.07 -2.65 13.08
C ARG A 201 -1.58 -2.15 14.43
N ASP A 202 -2.33 -1.04 14.44
CA ASP A 202 -2.88 -0.45 15.67
C ASP A 202 -3.89 -1.37 16.37
N MET A 203 -4.69 -2.14 15.59
CA MET A 203 -5.61 -3.16 16.11
C MET A 203 -4.88 -4.38 16.65
N LEU A 204 -3.85 -4.89 15.95
CA LEU A 204 -3.07 -6.04 16.44
C LEU A 204 -2.37 -5.70 17.77
N ARG A 205 -1.89 -4.47 17.92
CA ARG A 205 -1.26 -3.98 19.16
C ARG A 205 -2.26 -3.64 20.27
N GLY A 206 -3.57 -3.65 19.98
CA GLY A 206 -4.62 -3.27 20.93
C GLY A 206 -4.59 -1.79 21.30
N SER A 207 -4.08 -0.94 20.42
CA SER A 207 -3.93 0.51 20.65
C SER A 207 -5.14 1.32 20.14
N ALA A 208 -5.93 0.76 19.22
CA ALA A 208 -7.15 1.32 18.67
C ALA A 208 -8.04 0.23 18.03
N ASP A 209 -9.35 0.47 17.94
CA ASP A 209 -10.33 -0.43 17.29
C ASP A 209 -10.38 -0.27 15.75
N ASP A 210 -9.70 0.75 15.22
CA ASP A 210 -9.44 0.91 13.80
C ASP A 210 -8.13 1.68 13.56
N TRP A 211 -7.74 1.79 12.29
CA TRP A 211 -6.53 2.52 11.89
C TRP A 211 -6.68 4.06 11.91
N ASN A 212 -7.79 4.61 12.38
CA ASN A 212 -7.97 6.05 12.57
C ASN A 212 -7.85 6.46 14.04
N GLY A 213 -7.65 5.51 14.96
CA GLY A 213 -7.58 5.78 16.40
C GLY A 213 -8.93 5.70 17.12
N LEU A 214 -9.93 4.99 16.56
CA LEU A 214 -11.18 4.73 17.26
C LEU A 214 -10.91 4.07 18.63
N ASN A 215 -11.51 4.63 19.69
CA ASN A 215 -11.34 4.19 21.08
C ASN A 215 -9.90 4.17 21.61
N ALA A 216 -8.96 4.84 20.93
CA ALA A 216 -7.59 4.96 21.38
C ALA A 216 -7.43 5.93 22.58
N VAL A 217 -6.34 5.75 23.33
CA VAL A 217 -5.98 6.65 24.44
C VAL A 217 -5.72 8.09 23.97
N ARG A 218 -5.98 9.07 24.85
CA ARG A 218 -5.75 10.49 24.54
C ARG A 218 -4.29 10.73 24.15
N GLY A 219 -4.07 11.36 23.00
CA GLY A 219 -2.73 11.64 22.46
C GLY A 219 -2.16 10.53 21.57
N PHE A 220 -2.89 9.43 21.35
CA PHE A 220 -2.51 8.40 20.39
C PHE A 220 -2.36 8.97 18.96
N GLU A 221 -1.28 8.59 18.27
CA GLU A 221 -1.08 8.87 16.85
C GLU A 221 -1.11 7.57 16.04
N PRO A 222 -2.11 7.36 15.15
CA PRO A 222 -2.22 6.16 14.31
C PRO A 222 -0.99 5.87 13.45
N GLU A 223 -0.68 4.58 13.25
CA GLU A 223 0.56 4.15 12.58
C GLU A 223 0.68 4.63 11.14
N TRP A 224 -0.42 4.79 10.40
CA TRP A 224 -0.39 5.27 9.01
C TRP A 224 0.32 6.62 8.84
N LYS A 225 0.34 7.46 9.88
CA LYS A 225 1.02 8.77 9.88
C LYS A 225 2.54 8.65 9.80
N ARG A 226 3.09 7.49 10.14
CA ARG A 226 4.52 7.13 10.09
C ARG A 226 4.89 6.25 8.89
N VAL A 227 3.98 6.06 7.92
CA VAL A 227 4.22 5.22 6.73
C VAL A 227 4.50 6.07 5.50
N VAL A 228 5.59 5.80 4.80
CA VAL A 228 5.95 6.41 3.51
C VAL A 228 6.08 5.30 2.46
N PRO A 229 4.94 4.77 1.96
CA PRO A 229 4.93 3.58 1.11
C PRO A 229 5.48 3.92 -0.29
N LEU A 230 6.02 2.92 -0.98
CA LEU A 230 6.42 3.05 -2.39
C LEU A 230 5.24 2.81 -3.36
N ASP A 231 4.19 2.10 -2.94
CA ASP A 231 3.05 1.79 -3.80
C ASP A 231 2.22 3.04 -4.15
N LYS A 232 1.80 3.14 -5.42
CA LYS A 232 1.09 4.30 -5.95
C LYS A 232 -0.35 4.45 -5.43
N GLU A 233 -1.03 3.34 -5.13
CA GLU A 233 -2.40 3.37 -4.62
C GLU A 233 -2.38 3.74 -3.12
N LEU A 234 -1.43 3.18 -2.35
CA LEU A 234 -1.19 3.58 -0.95
C LEU A 234 -0.74 5.05 -0.82
N ARG A 235 0.16 5.53 -1.69
CA ARG A 235 0.55 6.96 -1.74
C ARG A 235 -0.63 7.87 -2.03
N ALA A 236 -1.54 7.46 -2.92
CA ALA A 236 -2.76 8.21 -3.23
C ALA A 236 -3.74 8.23 -2.04
N TYR A 237 -3.87 7.10 -1.34
CA TYR A 237 -4.66 7.00 -0.11
C TYR A 237 -4.12 7.91 1.00
N LEU A 238 -2.83 7.84 1.32
CA LEU A 238 -2.24 8.66 2.39
C LEU A 238 -2.26 10.16 2.07
N ARG A 239 -2.10 10.55 0.80
CA ARG A 239 -2.33 11.96 0.38
C ARG A 239 -3.76 12.43 0.66
N TRP A 240 -4.75 11.56 0.45
CA TRP A 240 -6.15 11.87 0.73
C TRP A 240 -6.43 11.92 2.23
N MET A 241 -5.87 10.99 3.02
CA MET A 241 -5.94 10.99 4.48
C MET A 241 -5.34 12.26 5.09
N TRP A 242 -4.09 12.60 4.73
CA TRP A 242 -3.45 13.84 5.21
C TRP A 242 -4.22 15.10 4.79
N LEU A 243 -4.81 15.12 3.59
CA LEU A 243 -5.62 16.27 3.15
C LEU A 243 -6.94 16.39 3.91
N LYS A 244 -7.54 15.28 4.37
CA LYS A 244 -8.68 15.32 5.31
C LYS A 244 -8.30 15.95 6.66
N GLU A 245 -7.04 15.82 7.07
CA GLU A 245 -6.47 16.51 8.24
C GLU A 245 -5.95 17.93 7.95
N GLY A 246 -6.14 18.47 6.74
CA GLY A 246 -5.68 19.81 6.37
C GLY A 246 -4.21 19.92 5.97
N TRP A 247 -3.55 18.81 5.60
CA TRP A 247 -2.14 18.77 5.24
C TRP A 247 -1.91 18.38 3.77
N ILE A 248 -1.00 19.09 3.10
CA ILE A 248 -0.43 18.68 1.81
C ILE A 248 0.81 17.84 2.11
N TRP A 249 0.71 16.54 1.88
CA TRP A 249 1.75 15.56 2.22
C TRP A 249 2.58 15.10 1.02
N ASN A 250 3.90 15.01 1.22
CA ASN A 250 4.87 14.56 0.23
C ASN A 250 5.12 13.03 0.37
N PRO A 251 4.70 12.20 -0.59
CA PRO A 251 4.85 10.74 -0.53
C PRO A 251 6.28 10.23 -0.77
N GLU A 252 7.22 11.11 -1.11
CA GLU A 252 8.63 10.73 -1.31
C GLU A 252 9.46 10.94 -0.04
N THR A 253 9.12 11.94 0.78
CA THR A 253 9.89 12.29 1.99
C THR A 253 9.12 12.11 3.31
N GLY A 254 7.79 11.93 3.25
CA GLY A 254 6.92 11.95 4.43
C GLY A 254 6.60 13.35 4.98
N GLY A 255 7.27 14.40 4.49
CA GLY A 255 7.06 15.78 4.94
C GLY A 255 5.67 16.32 4.60
N LYS A 256 5.16 17.25 5.42
CA LYS A 256 3.83 17.84 5.27
C LYS A 256 3.85 19.36 5.49
N ILE A 257 3.06 20.08 4.73
CA ILE A 257 2.79 21.52 4.91
C ILE A 257 1.28 21.73 5.12
N ARG A 258 0.90 22.76 5.87
CA ARG A 258 -0.52 23.09 6.07
C ARG A 258 -1.14 23.51 4.74
N ALA A 259 -2.31 22.98 4.41
CA ALA A 259 -3.07 23.41 3.24
C ALA A 259 -3.59 24.84 3.47
N SER A 260 -3.61 25.66 2.42
CA SER A 260 -4.27 26.98 2.48
C SER A 260 -5.79 26.82 2.59
N GLU A 261 -6.47 27.81 3.16
CA GLU A 261 -7.93 27.74 3.32
C GLU A 261 -8.64 27.63 1.97
N GLU A 262 -8.18 28.40 0.97
CA GLU A 262 -8.63 28.32 -0.43
C GLU A 262 -8.46 26.90 -1.01
N ARG A 263 -7.34 26.21 -0.70
CA ARG A 263 -7.10 24.84 -1.15
C ARG A 263 -8.09 23.88 -0.49
N MET A 264 -8.37 24.06 0.79
CA MET A 264 -9.34 23.25 1.53
C MET A 264 -10.77 23.50 1.05
N GLU A 265 -11.15 24.75 0.78
CA GLU A 265 -12.46 25.11 0.24
C GLU A 265 -12.70 24.51 -1.14
N ARG A 266 -11.72 24.62 -2.06
CA ARG A 266 -11.77 23.95 -3.37
C ARG A 266 -11.97 22.43 -3.25
N GLU A 267 -11.42 21.80 -2.22
CA GLU A 267 -11.51 20.35 -1.98
C GLU A 267 -12.82 19.94 -1.28
N ARG A 268 -13.38 20.80 -0.39
CA ARG A 268 -14.73 20.63 0.18
C ARG A 268 -15.80 20.76 -0.89
N ASN A 269 -15.66 21.72 -1.80
CA ASN A 269 -16.57 21.96 -2.93
C ASN A 269 -16.38 20.97 -4.10
N ARG A 270 -15.38 20.07 -4.03
CA ARG A 270 -15.11 19.11 -5.11
C ARG A 270 -16.15 17.98 -5.15
N SER A 271 -16.95 17.93 -6.20
CA SER A 271 -17.91 16.84 -6.45
C SER A 271 -17.34 15.63 -7.22
N ARG A 272 -16.20 15.79 -7.91
CA ARG A 272 -15.62 14.77 -8.82
C ARG A 272 -14.26 14.25 -8.34
N SER A 273 -14.00 12.96 -8.49
CA SER A 273 -12.68 12.38 -8.21
C SER A 273 -11.61 12.84 -9.22
N LEU A 274 -10.38 13.08 -8.76
CA LEU A 274 -9.24 13.50 -9.59
C LEU A 274 -8.35 12.33 -10.03
N SER A 275 -7.66 12.46 -11.17
CA SER A 275 -6.56 11.53 -11.49
C SER A 275 -5.39 11.70 -10.51
N PRO A 276 -4.45 10.74 -10.41
CA PRO A 276 -3.30 10.83 -9.51
C PRO A 276 -2.36 12.01 -9.82
N GLU A 277 -2.36 12.53 -11.05
CA GLU A 277 -1.62 13.74 -11.40
C GLU A 277 -2.23 15.02 -10.81
N GLY A 278 -3.56 15.05 -10.60
CA GLY A 278 -4.29 16.22 -10.09
C GLY A 278 -3.97 16.61 -8.63
N PHE A 279 -3.15 15.81 -7.94
CA PHE A 279 -2.60 16.09 -6.61
C PHE A 279 -1.19 16.69 -6.64
N ARG A 280 -0.58 16.87 -7.81
CA ARG A 280 0.70 17.59 -7.90
C ARG A 280 0.46 19.07 -7.66
N VAL A 281 1.13 19.62 -6.65
CA VAL A 281 1.28 21.08 -6.54
C VAL A 281 1.90 21.56 -7.87
N PRO A 282 1.37 22.63 -8.51
CA PRO A 282 2.02 23.21 -9.68
C PRO A 282 3.47 23.53 -9.33
N ARG A 283 4.42 23.06 -10.14
CA ARG A 283 5.78 23.58 -10.05
C ARG A 283 5.70 25.06 -10.45
N ARG A 284 6.04 25.94 -9.50
CA ARG A 284 6.43 27.31 -9.82
C ARG A 284 7.74 27.27 -10.61
#